data_AF-A0A966QAW7-F1
#
_entry.id   AF-A0A966QAW7-F1
#
_cell.length_a   1.000
_cell.length_b   1.000
_cell.length_c   1.000
_cell.angle_alpha   90.00
_cell.angle_beta   90.00
_cell.angle_gamma   90.00
#
_symmetry.space_group_name_H-M   'P 1'
#
loop_
_entity.id
_entity.type
_entity.pdbx_description
1 polymer ?
#
loop_
_entity_poly.entity_id
_entity_poly.type
_entity_poly.pdbx_seq_one_letter_code
_entity_poly.pdbx_strand_id
1 'polypeptide(L)'
;KNALVFTAYEMLAGGVSLSIAGLVKGESLKDFQTASPSSWFWFWYLVIFGSMIAYSAYLWLVSHAPVALTATYAYVNPVIAVTLGALFRDERITRNYAIGGLIVIVGVVIVVLSERRSDAFKSV
;
A
#
# COMPACT_ATOMS: atom_id res chain seq x y z
N LYS A 1 8.86 3.57 23.55
CA LYS A 1 9.38 3.82 22.18
C LYS A 1 8.18 4.23 21.32
N ASN A 2 8.10 5.50 20.90
CA ASN A 2 6.89 6.03 20.25
C ASN A 2 6.87 5.62 18.77
N ALA A 3 6.04 4.65 18.41
CA ALA A 3 5.95 4.13 17.03
C ALA A 3 5.63 5.23 16.00
N LEU A 4 4.79 6.20 16.37
CA LEU A 4 4.48 7.38 15.54
C LEU A 4 5.72 8.20 15.18
N VAL A 5 6.64 8.40 16.12
CA VAL A 5 7.87 9.17 15.88
C VAL A 5 8.79 8.42 14.93
N PHE A 6 8.88 7.10 15.07
CA PHE A 6 9.65 6.26 14.15
C PHE A 6 9.10 6.33 12.73
N THR A 7 7.79 6.15 12.57
CA THR A 7 7.11 6.28 11.26
C THR A 7 7.29 7.68 10.67
N ALA A 8 7.26 8.74 11.47
CA ALA A 8 7.53 10.10 10.99
C ALA A 8 8.94 10.23 10.38
N TYR A 9 9.96 9.64 11.02
CA TYR A 9 11.32 9.62 10.46
C TYR A 9 11.40 8.81 9.16
N GLU A 10 10.75 7.65 9.08
CA GLU A 10 10.72 6.84 7.86
C GLU A 10 10.03 7.59 6.71
N MET A 11 8.91 8.26 6.97
CA MET A 11 8.19 9.04 5.96
C MET A 11 8.99 10.25 5.49
N LEU A 12 9.66 10.95 6.41
CA LEU A 12 10.56 12.06 6.06
C LEU A 12 11.74 11.56 5.22
N ALA A 13 12.40 10.48 5.63
CA ALA A 13 13.52 9.90 4.90
C ALA A 13 13.09 9.45 3.49
N GLY A 14 11.95 8.76 3.38
CA GLY A 14 11.38 8.35 2.10
C GLY A 14 11.03 9.54 1.20
N GLY A 15 10.35 10.56 1.76
CA GLY A 15 9.97 11.77 1.04
C GLY A 15 11.17 12.56 0.51
N VAL A 16 12.21 12.73 1.33
CA VAL A 16 13.47 13.37 0.92
C VAL A 16 14.18 12.55 -0.15
N SER A 17 14.28 11.23 0.04
CA SER A 17 14.95 10.34 -0.91
C SER A 17 14.27 10.35 -2.27
N LEU A 18 12.93 10.29 -2.30
CA LEU A 18 12.16 10.36 -3.55
C LEU A 18 12.26 11.73 -4.22
N SER A 19 12.26 12.82 -3.44
CA SER A 19 12.43 14.18 -3.98
C SER A 19 13.81 14.35 -4.63
N ILE A 20 14.88 13.87 -3.98
CA ILE A 20 16.23 13.87 -4.54
C ILE A 20 16.27 13.03 -5.82
N ALA A 21 15.68 11.83 -5.81
CA ALA A 21 15.64 10.97 -6.99
C ALA A 21 14.90 11.62 -8.17
N GLY A 22 13.80 12.35 -7.92
CA GLY A 22 13.08 13.12 -8.93
C GLY A 22 13.95 14.23 -9.53
N LEU A 23 14.63 15.01 -8.68
CA LEU A 23 15.57 16.05 -9.13
C LEU A 23 16.72 15.46 -9.97
N VAL A 24 17.28 14.31 -9.57
CA VAL A 24 18.33 13.60 -10.33
C VAL A 24 17.81 13.11 -11.69
N LYS A 25 16.53 12.72 -11.78
CA LYS A 25 15.87 12.38 -13.05
C LYS A 25 15.52 13.59 -13.91
N GLY A 26 15.71 14.81 -13.41
CA GLY A 26 15.44 16.06 -14.13
C GLY A 26 14.01 16.59 -13.95
N GLU A 27 13.24 16.09 -12.98
CA GLU A 27 11.94 16.65 -12.63
C GLU A 27 12.11 18.07 -12.04
N SER A 28 11.27 19.01 -12.45
CA SER A 28 11.35 20.39 -11.95
C SER A 28 10.44 20.60 -10.75
N LEU A 29 10.91 21.36 -9.77
CA LEU A 29 10.04 21.88 -8.70
C LEU A 29 8.90 22.76 -9.24
N LYS A 30 9.03 23.29 -10.46
CA LYS A 30 7.95 24.01 -11.13
C LYS A 30 6.81 23.09 -11.51
N ASP A 31 7.08 21.84 -11.91
CA ASP A 31 6.06 20.87 -12.29
C ASP A 31 5.10 20.58 -11.12
N PHE A 32 5.63 20.61 -9.90
CA PHE A 32 4.86 20.51 -8.67
C PHE A 32 3.93 21.73 -8.46
N GLN A 33 4.45 22.95 -8.69
CA GLN A 33 3.66 24.17 -8.54
C GLN A 33 2.60 24.35 -9.63
N THR A 34 2.89 23.88 -10.84
CA THR A 34 1.97 23.94 -11.99
C THR A 34 1.08 22.70 -12.09
N ALA A 35 1.10 21.81 -11.09
CA ALA A 35 0.28 20.62 -11.09
C ALA A 35 -1.21 20.98 -11.17
N SER A 36 -1.98 20.15 -11.89
CA SER A 36 -3.41 20.38 -12.08
C SER A 36 -4.17 20.35 -10.75
N PRO A 37 -5.34 21.02 -10.64
CA PRO A 37 -6.19 20.92 -9.45
C PRO A 37 -6.58 19.47 -9.09
N SER A 38 -6.76 18.61 -10.10
CA SER A 38 -7.04 17.18 -9.89
C SER A 38 -5.83 16.45 -9.29
N SER A 39 -4.62 16.74 -9.75
CA SER A 39 -3.38 16.18 -9.19
C SER A 39 -3.23 16.56 -7.72
N TRP A 40 -3.50 17.82 -7.37
CA TRP A 40 -3.48 18.29 -5.99
C TRP A 40 -4.55 17.62 -5.12
N PHE A 41 -5.75 17.41 -5.65
CA PHE A 41 -6.80 16.69 -4.94
C PHE A 41 -6.36 15.26 -4.60
N TRP A 42 -5.86 14.50 -5.57
CA TRP A 42 -5.38 13.13 -5.33
C TRP A 42 -4.14 13.08 -4.43
N PHE A 43 -3.25 14.07 -4.53
CA PHE A 43 -2.12 14.22 -3.61
C PHE A 43 -2.60 14.36 -2.17
N TRP A 44 -3.51 15.30 -1.88
CA TRP A 44 -4.04 15.51 -0.54
C TRP A 44 -4.86 14.33 -0.03
N TYR A 45 -5.59 13.65 -0.93
CA TYR A 45 -6.28 12.41 -0.61
C TYR A 45 -5.30 11.35 -0.09
N LEU A 46 -4.18 11.14 -0.77
CA LEU A 46 -3.15 10.18 -0.35
C LEU A 46 -2.44 10.61 0.95
N VAL A 47 -2.16 11.90 1.12
CA VAL A 47 -1.55 12.42 2.36
C VAL A 47 -2.46 12.16 3.57
N ILE A 48 -3.75 12.46 3.46
CA ILE A 48 -4.68 12.37 4.58
C ILE A 48 -5.15 10.92 4.79
N PHE A 49 -5.75 10.32 3.77
CA PHE A 49 -6.35 8.99 3.89
C PHE A 49 -5.33 7.87 3.74
N GLY A 50 -4.51 7.95 2.68
CA GLY A 50 -3.52 6.91 2.36
C GLY A 50 -2.34 6.85 3.33
N SER A 51 -2.04 7.96 4.02
CA SER A 51 -0.93 8.06 4.96
C SER A 51 -1.41 8.29 6.39
N MET A 52 -1.83 9.50 6.75
CA MET A 52 -2.09 9.85 8.16
C MET A 52 -3.10 8.92 8.84
N ILE A 53 -4.27 8.74 8.22
CA ILE A 53 -5.34 7.90 8.78
C ILE A 53 -4.96 6.42 8.71
N ALA A 54 -4.50 5.94 7.55
CA ALA A 54 -4.16 4.53 7.36
C ALA A 54 -3.02 4.07 8.29
N TYR A 55 -1.92 4.82 8.39
CA TYR A 55 -0.83 4.47 9.31
C TYR A 55 -1.24 4.58 10.77
N SER A 56 -2.04 5.58 11.15
CA SER A 56 -2.54 5.67 12.53
C SER A 56 -3.40 4.46 12.89
N ALA A 57 -4.30 4.05 11.99
CA ALA A 57 -5.11 2.85 12.17
C ALA A 57 -4.26 1.58 12.22
N TYR A 58 -3.24 1.46 11.36
CA TYR A 58 -2.31 0.34 11.37
C TYR A 58 -1.52 0.25 12.68
N LEU A 59 -0.95 1.36 13.15
CA LEU A 59 -0.21 1.40 14.41
C LEU A 59 -1.11 1.08 15.61
N TRP A 60 -2.36 1.54 15.57
CA TRP A 60 -3.35 1.16 16.57
C TRP A 60 -3.62 -0.35 16.52
N LEU A 61 -3.81 -0.93 15.33
CA LEU A 61 -4.07 -2.35 15.14
C LEU A 61 -2.90 -3.22 15.62
N VAL A 62 -1.66 -2.89 15.24
CA VAL A 62 -0.44 -3.57 15.72
C VAL A 62 -0.37 -3.57 17.26
N SER A 63 -0.86 -2.51 17.90
CA SER A 63 -0.80 -2.36 19.36
C SER A 63 -1.95 -3.03 20.10
N HIS A 64 -3.07 -3.36 19.43
CA HIS A 64 -4.31 -3.83 20.08
C HIS A 64 -4.87 -5.15 19.53
N ALA A 65 -4.32 -5.68 18.44
CA ALA A 65 -4.76 -6.93 17.84
C ALA A 65 -3.63 -7.98 17.78
N PRO A 66 -3.97 -9.28 17.71
CA PRO A 66 -2.99 -10.34 17.50
C PRO A 66 -2.17 -10.10 16.24
N VAL A 67 -0.87 -10.41 16.29
CA VAL A 67 0.06 -10.24 15.15
C VAL A 67 -0.44 -10.95 13.91
N ALA A 68 -1.07 -12.13 14.05
CA ALA A 68 -1.67 -12.86 12.95
C ALA A 68 -2.78 -12.06 12.25
N LEU A 69 -3.69 -11.43 13.00
CA LEU A 69 -4.76 -10.60 12.43
C LEU A 69 -4.16 -9.38 11.72
N THR A 70 -3.19 -8.73 12.34
CA THR A 70 -2.52 -7.59 11.73
C THR A 70 -1.83 -8.01 10.44
N ALA A 71 -1.06 -9.10 10.42
CA ALA A 71 -0.38 -9.60 9.21
C ALA A 71 -1.33 -9.85 8.03
N THR A 72 -2.60 -10.22 8.28
CA THR A 72 -3.57 -10.44 7.20
C THR A 72 -3.85 -9.21 6.33
N TYR A 73 -3.60 -7.98 6.83
CA TYR A 73 -3.81 -6.75 6.06
C TYR A 73 -3.01 -6.77 4.74
N ALA A 74 -1.79 -7.32 4.78
CA ALA A 74 -0.89 -7.36 3.63
C ALA A 74 -1.44 -8.25 2.49
N TYR A 75 -2.27 -9.24 2.82
CA TYR A 75 -2.93 -10.12 1.85
C TYR A 75 -4.20 -9.49 1.27
N VAL A 76 -4.87 -8.64 2.03
CA VAL A 76 -6.09 -7.97 1.59
C VAL A 76 -5.78 -6.85 0.60
N ASN A 77 -4.68 -6.11 0.80
CA ASN A 77 -4.32 -4.97 -0.06
C ASN A 77 -4.24 -5.32 -1.56
N PRO A 78 -3.52 -6.37 -2.01
CA PRO A 78 -3.48 -6.76 -3.41
C PRO A 78 -4.85 -7.19 -3.97
N VAL A 79 -5.67 -7.87 -3.17
CA VAL A 79 -7.01 -8.30 -3.57
C VAL A 79 -7.91 -7.09 -3.83
N ILE A 80 -7.90 -6.11 -2.92
CA ILE A 80 -8.64 -4.85 -3.10
C ILE A 80 -8.12 -4.10 -4.33
N ALA A 81 -6.81 -3.95 -4.48
CA ALA A 81 -6.21 -3.23 -5.60
C ALA A 81 -6.59 -3.85 -6.96
N VAL A 82 -6.51 -5.18 -7.11
CA VAL A 82 -6.90 -5.87 -8.34
C VAL A 82 -8.40 -5.77 -8.59
N THR A 83 -9.23 -5.90 -7.54
CA THR A 83 -10.69 -5.79 -7.65
C THR A 83 -11.11 -4.39 -8.09
N LEU A 84 -10.60 -3.35 -7.44
CA LEU A 84 -10.86 -1.96 -7.81
C LEU A 84 -10.30 -1.65 -9.20
N GLY A 85 -9.09 -2.14 -9.52
CA GLY A 85 -8.51 -2.00 -10.85
C GLY A 85 -9.42 -2.61 -11.93
N ALA A 86 -9.93 -3.82 -11.73
CA ALA A 86 -10.83 -4.48 -12.66
C ALA A 86 -12.19 -3.78 -12.81
N LEU A 87 -12.72 -3.19 -11.73
CA LEU A 87 -14.03 -2.54 -11.73
C LEU A 87 -14.02 -1.13 -12.31
N PHE A 88 -12.99 -0.34 -12.01
CA PHE A 88 -13.01 1.11 -12.28
C PHE A 88 -12.26 1.52 -13.55
N ARG A 89 -11.37 0.67 -14.09
CA ARG A 89 -10.45 1.16 -15.12
C ARG A 89 -11.02 1.24 -16.52
N ASP A 90 -12.09 0.55 -16.89
CA ASP A 90 -12.64 0.52 -18.29
C ASP A 90 -11.57 0.32 -19.40
N GLU A 91 -10.36 -0.06 -19.02
CA GLU A 91 -9.20 -0.20 -19.87
C GLU A 91 -9.25 -1.61 -20.46
N ARG A 92 -8.98 -1.72 -21.77
CA ARG A 92 -8.86 -3.01 -22.44
C ARG A 92 -7.85 -3.84 -21.67
N ILE A 93 -8.33 -4.84 -20.92
CA ILE A 93 -7.47 -5.74 -20.17
C ILE A 93 -6.57 -6.46 -21.17
N THR A 94 -5.34 -5.96 -21.31
CA THR A 94 -4.33 -6.62 -22.11
C THR A 94 -3.97 -7.93 -21.42
N ARG A 95 -3.49 -8.90 -22.21
CA ARG A 95 -3.10 -10.21 -21.68
C ARG A 95 -2.13 -10.10 -20.51
N ASN A 96 -1.25 -9.09 -20.54
CA ASN A 96 -0.26 -8.85 -19.50
C ASN A 96 -0.89 -8.41 -18.17
N TYR A 97 -1.89 -7.51 -18.20
CA TYR A 97 -2.61 -7.10 -16.99
C TYR A 97 -3.36 -8.28 -16.36
N ALA A 98 -4.03 -9.11 -17.18
CA ALA A 98 -4.73 -10.30 -16.70
C ALA A 98 -3.77 -11.31 -16.05
N ILE A 99 -2.63 -11.59 -16.70
CA ILE A 99 -1.62 -12.53 -16.17
C ILE A 99 -1.02 -11.98 -14.87
N GLY A 100 -0.64 -10.70 -14.83
CA GLY A 100 -0.09 -10.08 -13.63
C GLY A 100 -1.07 -10.11 -12.45
N GLY A 101 -2.34 -9.75 -12.68
CA GLY A 101 -3.39 -9.83 -11.68
C GLY A 101 -3.62 -11.26 -11.17
N LEU A 102 -3.65 -12.24 -12.08
CA LEU A 102 -3.81 -13.65 -11.72
C LEU A 102 -2.64 -14.15 -10.85
N ILE A 103 -1.39 -13.80 -11.21
CA ILE A 103 -0.20 -14.17 -10.42
C ILE A 103 -0.31 -13.62 -9.01
N VAL A 104 -0.69 -12.36 -8.85
CA VAL A 104 -0.86 -11.72 -7.54
C VAL A 104 -1.94 -12.43 -6.72
N ILE A 105 -3.11 -12.69 -7.29
CA ILE A 105 -4.20 -13.39 -6.59
C ILE A 105 -3.77 -14.81 -6.17
N VAL A 106 -3.16 -15.58 -7.08
CA VAL A 106 -2.70 -16.93 -6.78
C VAL A 106 -1.65 -16.92 -5.66
N GLY A 107 -0.69 -16.00 -5.71
CA GLY A 107 0.32 -15.83 -4.67
C GLY A 107 -0.32 -15.57 -3.30
N VAL A 108 -1.27 -14.64 -3.22
CA VAL A 108 -2.00 -14.34 -1.98
C VAL A 108 -2.76 -15.56 -1.46
N VAL A 109 -3.47 -16.28 -2.33
CA VAL A 109 -4.22 -17.49 -1.95
C VAL A 109 -3.29 -18.56 -1.39
N ILE A 110 -2.11 -18.79 -2.00
CA ILE A 110 -1.14 -19.77 -1.51
C ILE A 110 -0.66 -19.41 -0.11
N VAL A 111 -0.30 -18.15 0.14
CA VAL A 111 0.20 -17.71 1.45
C VAL A 111 -0.88 -17.86 2.53
N VAL A 112 -2.10 -17.38 2.25
CA VAL A 112 -3.23 -17.48 3.18
C VAL A 112 -3.55 -18.94 3.52
N LEU A 113 -3.54 -19.85 2.54
CA LEU A 113 -3.77 -21.28 2.78
C LEU A 113 -2.64 -21.93 3.59
N SER A 114 -1.39 -21.52 3.37
CA SER A 114 -0.22 -22.03 4.11
C SER A 114 -0.26 -21.63 5.58
N GLU A 115 -0.58 -20.37 5.89
CA GLU A 115 -0.69 -19.88 7.26
C GLU A 115 -1.81 -20.60 8.03
N ARG A 116 -2.99 -20.78 7.41
CA ARG A 116 -4.11 -21.54 8.03
C ARG A 116 -3.72 -22.97 8.39
N ARG A 117 -2.91 -23.64 7.56
CA ARG A 117 -2.40 -24.99 7.85
C ARG A 117 -1.39 -24.98 9.00
N SER A 118 -0.52 -23.98 9.07
CA SER A 118 0.49 -23.88 10.14
C SER A 118 -0.13 -23.61 11.50
N ASP A 119 -1.21 -22.83 11.56
CA ASP A 119 -1.92 -22.57 12.81
C ASP A 119 -2.68 -23.81 13.31
N ALA A 120 -3.30 -24.58 12.41
CA ALA A 120 -3.95 -25.84 12.75
C ALA A 120 -2.96 -26.87 13.33
N PHE A 121 -1.74 -26.94 12.80
CA PHE A 121 -0.70 -27.85 13.31
C PHE A 121 -0.18 -27.46 14.71
N LYS A 122 -0.09 -26.17 15.04
CA LYS A 122 0.33 -25.71 16.37
C LYS A 122 -0.72 -25.92 17.47
N SER A 123 -1.96 -26.22 17.09
CA SER A 123 -3.09 -26.43 18.02
C SER A 123 -3.33 -27.89 18.41
N VAL A 124 -2.51 -28.83 17.88
CA VAL A 124 -2.50 -30.27 18.20
C VAL A 124 -1.31 -30.57 19.12
#